data_AF-A0AAW4U0C5-F1
#
_entry.id   AF-A0AAW4U0C5-F1
#
_cell.length_a   1.000
_cell.length_b   1.000
_cell.length_c   1.000
_cell.angle_alpha   90.00
_cell.angle_beta   90.00
_cell.angle_gamma   90.00
#
_symmetry.space_group_name_H-M   'P 1'
#
loop_
_entity.id
_entity.type
_entity.pdbx_description
1 polymer ?
#
loop_
_entity_poly.entity_id
_entity_poly.type
_entity_poly.pdbx_seq_one_letter_code
_entity_poly.pdbx_strand_id
1 'polypeptide(L)' 'MQASYGSFDDYIWRCTDRHVIYETGMTTSPLSDAIAANLKTYGMRFIGTTIVYAYLQSIGVINAHEPGCFLHRER' A
#
# COMPACT_ATOMS: atom_id res chain seq x y z
N MET A 1 3.77 -16.19 3.55
CA MET A 1 3.80 -15.26 2.41
C MET A 1 4.77 -15.69 1.31
N GLN A 2 6.09 -15.78 1.53
CA GLN A 2 7.03 -16.26 0.52
C GLN A 2 6.64 -17.61 -0.10
N ALA A 3 6.22 -18.58 0.73
CA ALA A 3 5.74 -19.88 0.22
C ALA A 3 4.48 -19.79 -0.66
N SER A 4 3.64 -18.76 -0.50
CA SER A 4 2.34 -18.63 -1.19
C SER A 4 2.40 -17.67 -2.38
N TYR A 5 3.25 -16.65 -2.32
CA TYR A 5 3.33 -15.56 -3.29
C TYR A 5 4.70 -15.45 -3.98
N GLY A 6 5.68 -16.26 -3.58
CA GLY A 6 7.08 -16.15 -4.03
C GLY A 6 7.83 -15.08 -3.25
N SER A 7 7.34 -13.84 -3.27
CA SER A 7 7.98 -12.70 -2.61
C SER A 7 6.99 -11.79 -1.88
N PHE A 8 7.50 -10.91 -1.00
CA PHE A 8 6.69 -9.86 -0.36
C PHE A 8 6.26 -8.80 -1.37
N ASP A 9 7.15 -8.45 -2.30
CA ASP A 9 6.88 -7.53 -3.41
C ASP A 9 5.71 -8.02 -4.28
N ASP A 10 5.75 -9.29 -4.71
CA ASP A 10 4.68 -9.87 -5.51
C ASP A 10 3.34 -9.91 -4.77
N TYR A 11 3.36 -10.15 -3.46
CA TYR A 11 2.15 -10.08 -2.65
C TYR A 11 1.56 -8.66 -2.69
N ILE A 12 2.37 -7.63 -2.42
CA ILE A 12 1.90 -6.24 -2.37
C ILE A 12 1.36 -5.79 -3.73
N TRP A 13 2.11 -6.02 -4.81
CA TRP A 13 1.68 -5.60 -6.15
C TRP A 13 0.45 -6.37 -6.65
N ARG A 14 0.23 -7.61 -6.21
CA ARG A 14 -1.02 -8.33 -6.54
C ARG A 14 -2.24 -7.72 -5.87
N CYS A 15 -2.10 -7.02 -4.74
CA CYS A 15 -3.23 -6.33 -4.10
C CYS A 15 -3.79 -5.18 -4.94
N THR A 16 -3.05 -4.71 -5.94
CA THR A 16 -3.46 -3.63 -6.86
C THR A 16 -3.45 -4.06 -8.33
N ASP A 17 -3.40 -5.38 -8.60
CA ASP A 17 -3.22 -5.92 -9.96
C ASP A 17 -2.04 -5.28 -10.72
N ARG A 18 -0.97 -4.98 -9.98
CA ARG A 18 0.24 -4.27 -10.44
C ARG A 18 0.00 -2.85 -10.95
N HIS A 19 -1.10 -2.21 -10.56
CA HIS A 19 -1.35 -0.80 -10.83
C HIS A 19 -0.91 0.09 -9.66
N VAL A 20 -0.44 1.30 -10.01
CA VAL A 20 -0.22 2.37 -9.03
C VAL A 20 -1.57 3.01 -8.74
N ILE A 21 -1.90 3.15 -7.46
CA ILE A 21 -3.10 3.85 -6.99
C ILE A 21 -2.78 5.33 -6.82
N TYR A 22 -3.72 6.20 -7.20
CA TYR A 22 -3.59 7.65 -7.09
C TYR A 22 -4.64 8.15 -6.10
N GLU A 23 -4.19 8.58 -4.93
CA GLU A 23 -5.05 9.11 -3.87
C GLU A 23 -4.25 10.07 -2.99
N THR A 24 -4.84 11.21 -2.63
CA THR A 24 -4.20 12.29 -1.84
C THR A 24 -5.07 12.67 -0.65
N GLY A 25 -4.49 13.27 0.39
CA GLY A 25 -5.24 13.72 1.58
C GLY A 25 -5.82 12.63 2.49
N MET A 26 -5.52 11.35 2.26
CA MET A 26 -5.99 10.23 3.09
C MET A 26 -4.90 9.72 4.04
N THR A 27 -5.31 9.00 5.09
CA THR A 27 -4.41 8.36 6.07
C THR A 27 -4.63 6.85 6.20
N THR A 28 -5.70 6.34 5.58
CA THR A 28 -6.06 4.92 5.44
C THR A 28 -6.84 4.76 4.12
N SER A 29 -6.91 3.54 3.60
CA SER A 29 -7.76 3.20 2.45
C SER A 29 -8.26 1.75 2.55
N PRO A 30 -9.29 1.36 1.79
CA PRO A 30 -9.74 -0.04 1.75
C PRO A 30 -8.60 -1.02 1.42
N LEU A 31 -7.64 -0.59 0.59
CA LEU A 31 -6.43 -1.34 0.28
C LEU A 31 -5.55 -1.54 1.53
N SER A 32 -5.27 -0.47 2.28
CA SER A 32 -4.44 -0.59 3.49
C SER A 32 -5.13 -1.39 4.60
N ASP A 33 -6.46 -1.32 4.71
CA ASP A 33 -7.25 -2.13 5.64
C ASP A 33 -7.12 -3.62 5.32
N ALA A 34 -7.29 -3.99 4.05
CA ALA A 34 -7.20 -5.37 3.58
C ALA A 34 -5.79 -5.94 3.79
N ILE A 35 -4.76 -5.18 3.41
CA ILE A 35 -3.37 -5.60 3.59
C ILE A 35 -3.03 -5.70 5.08
N ALA A 36 -3.39 -4.72 5.92
CA ALA A 36 -3.14 -4.77 7.36
C ALA A 36 -3.79 -6.00 8.01
N ALA A 37 -5.04 -6.30 7.66
CA ALA A 37 -5.73 -7.49 8.15
C ALA A 37 -5.01 -8.78 7.74
N ASN A 38 -4.58 -8.88 6.48
CA ASN A 38 -3.88 -10.05 5.97
C ASN A 38 -2.48 -10.21 6.58
N LEU A 39 -1.71 -9.13 6.73
CA LEU A 39 -0.39 -9.18 7.36
C LEU A 39 -0.46 -9.64 8.82
N LYS A 40 -1.53 -9.29 9.55
CA LYS A 40 -1.78 -9.81 10.90
C LYS A 40 -1.98 -11.33 10.91
N THR A 41 -2.61 -11.92 9.89
CA THR A 41 -2.78 -13.39 9.83
C THR A 41 -1.45 -14.11 9.59
N TYR A 42 -0.46 -13.44 8.99
CA TYR A 42 0.93 -13.91 8.88
C TYR A 42 1.78 -13.61 10.12
N GLY A 43 1.19 -13.12 11.21
CA GLY A 43 1.87 -12.88 12.49
C GLY A 43 2.63 -11.57 12.58
N MET A 44 2.49 -10.66 11.60
CA MET A 44 3.07 -9.32 11.72
C MET A 44 2.39 -8.52 12.82
N ARG A 45 3.20 -7.78 13.59
CA ARG A 45 2.75 -6.95 14.72
C ARG A 45 3.01 -5.48 14.41
N PHE A 46 2.31 -4.59 15.12
CA PHE A 46 2.38 -3.14 14.87
C PHE A 46 2.07 -2.76 13.41
N ILE A 47 1.10 -3.46 12.81
CA ILE A 47 0.71 -3.29 11.40
C ILE A 47 -0.74 -2.79 11.31
N GLY A 48 -0.96 -1.58 11.83
CA GLY A 48 -2.24 -0.88 11.71
C GLY A 48 -2.48 -0.37 10.28
N THR A 49 -3.74 -0.09 9.93
CA THR A 49 -4.08 0.41 8.58
C THR A 49 -3.33 1.68 8.21
N THR A 50 -3.17 2.63 9.14
CA THR A 50 -2.39 3.86 8.91
C THR A 50 -0.91 3.58 8.64
N ILE A 51 -0.32 2.60 9.33
CA ILE A 51 1.08 2.20 9.12
C ILE A 51 1.24 1.58 7.74
N VAL A 52 0.31 0.70 7.35
CA VAL A 52 0.32 0.08 6.03
C VAL A 52 0.12 1.12 4.93
N TYR A 53 -0.83 2.04 5.10
CA TYR A 53 -1.09 3.11 4.16
C TYR A 53 0.16 3.98 3.94
N ALA A 54 0.80 4.45 5.01
CA ALA A 54 2.05 5.20 4.94
C ALA A 54 3.19 4.41 4.27
N TYR A 55 3.27 3.10 4.54
CA TYR A 55 4.23 2.23 3.89
C TYR A 55 3.99 2.15 2.38
N LEU A 56 2.75 1.91 1.95
CA LEU A 56 2.36 1.81 0.53
C LEU A 56 2.63 3.11 -0.24
N GLN A 57 2.43 4.27 0.40
CA GLN A 57 2.85 5.56 -0.15
C GLN A 57 4.38 5.62 -0.33
N SER A 58 5.12 5.20 0.70
CA SER A 58 6.59 5.27 0.72
C SER A 58 7.25 4.39 -0.34
N ILE A 59 6.63 3.25 -0.69
CA ILE A 59 7.16 2.31 -1.71
C ILE A 59 6.56 2.54 -3.10
N GLY A 60 5.72 3.57 -3.29
CA GLY A 60 5.19 3.95 -4.61
C GLY A 60 4.06 3.06 -5.13
N VAL A 61 3.46 2.22 -4.30
CA VAL A 61 2.21 1.50 -4.64
C VAL A 61 1.04 2.49 -4.65
N ILE A 62 1.05 3.42 -3.71
CA ILE A 62 0.18 4.60 -3.71
C ILE A 62 1.03 5.82 -4.08
N ASN A 63 0.64 6.52 -5.14
CA ASN A 63 1.13 7.86 -5.42
C ASN A 63 0.20 8.88 -4.76
N ALA A 64 0.69 9.49 -3.69
CA ALA A 64 -0.05 10.47 -2.89
C ALA A 64 0.60 11.86 -2.90
N HIS A 65 1.31 12.22 -3.97
CA HIS A 65 1.82 13.58 -4.12
C HIS A 65 0.66 14.58 -4.22
N GLU A 66 0.56 15.51 -3.26
CA GLU A 66 -0.49 16.54 -3.21
C GLU A 66 -0.49 17.47 -4.44
N PRO A 67 -1.64 18.09 -4.78
CA PRO A 67 -1.70 19.14 -5.80
C PRO A 67 -0.69 20.25 -5.52
N GLY A 68 0.16 20.55 -6.50
CA GLY A 68 1.26 21.53 -6.38
C GLY A 68 2.62 20.95 -5.99
N CYS A 69 2.72 19.65 -5.68
CA CYS A 69 4.01 18.97 -5.59
C CYS A 69 4.64 18.85 -6.99
N PHE A 70 5.94 19.10 -7.14
CA PHE A 70 6.66 18.97 -8.42
C PHE A 70 6.71 17.52 -8.95
N LEU A 71 6.37 16.53 -8.12
CA LEU A 71 6.23 15.12 -8.47
C LEU A 71 4.78 14.68 -8.64
N HIS A 72 3.83 15.60 -8.49
CA HIS A 72 2.42 15.31 -8.75
C HIS A 72 2.23 14.86 -10.20
N ARG A 73 1.45 13.79 -10.40
CA ARG A 73 1.14 13.26 -11.72
C ARG A 73 -0.37 13.17 -11.86
N GLU A 74 -0.93 14.02 -12.71
CA GLU A 74 -2.33 13.92 -13.13
C GLU A 74 -2.48 12.68 -14.02
N ARG A 75 -3.40 11.78 -13.68
CA ARG A 75 -3.76 10.61 -14.49
C ARG A 75 -5.26 10.49 -14.61
#